data_AF-A0A2L2YTE2-F1
#
_entry.id   AF-A0A2L2YTE2-F1
#
_cell.length_a   1.000
_cell.length_b   1.000
_cell.length_c   1.000
_cell.angle_alpha   90.00
_cell.angle_beta   90.00
_cell.angle_gamma   90.00
#
_symmetry.space_group_name_H-M   'P 1'
#
loop_
_entity.id
_entity.type
_entity.pdbx_description
1 polymer ?
#
loop_
_entity_poly.entity_id
_entity_poly.type
_entity_poly.pdbx_seq_one_letter_code
_entity_poly.pdbx_strand_id
1 'polypeptide(L)'
;CLTMIDRYTRWVEAVPIPDITAETVAAAFFKTWIARFGSPSVITTNQGRQFESRLFKALAQLLGIKRVRSSPYHPQSNGMIEQLHRPLKAALKAYSTDHWSDALPAILLGFRAAYKEDLQSSSAELVYGTTLRLPGEFF
;
A
#
# COMPACT_ATOMS: atom_id res chain seq x y z
N CYS A 1 -8.57 6.29 4.39
CA CYS A 1 -7.91 5.22 3.60
C CYS A 1 -6.49 5.05 4.10
N LEU A 2 -6.06 3.83 4.41
CA LEU A 2 -4.66 3.47 4.66
C LEU A 2 -4.03 3.02 3.34
N THR A 3 -2.91 3.61 2.96
CA THR A 3 -2.14 3.19 1.79
C THR A 3 -0.82 2.58 2.24
N MET A 4 -0.39 1.50 1.60
CA MET A 4 0.88 0.82 1.83
C MET A 4 1.52 0.51 0.47
N ILE A 5 2.85 0.55 0.42
CA ILE A 5 3.61 0.21 -0.79
C ILE A 5 4.86 -0.58 -0.40
N ASP A 6 5.09 -1.68 -1.09
CA ASP A 6 6.37 -2.38 -1.03
C ASP A 6 7.37 -1.63 -1.92
N ARG A 7 8.52 -1.28 -1.35
CA ARG A 7 9.51 -0.46 -2.07
C ARG A 7 10.19 -1.22 -3.20
N TYR A 8 10.34 -2.53 -3.09
CA TYR A 8 11.04 -3.31 -4.10
C TYR A 8 10.14 -3.57 -5.30
N THR A 9 9.04 -4.28 -5.08
CA THR A 9 8.10 -4.69 -6.13
C THR A 9 7.18 -3.57 -6.61
N ARG A 10 7.14 -2.43 -5.88
CA ARG A 10 6.13 -1.38 -6.03
C ARG A 10 4.71 -1.91 -5.82
N TRP A 11 4.54 -3.01 -5.09
CA TRP A 11 3.22 -3.55 -4.79
C TRP A 11 2.44 -2.59 -3.91
N VAL A 12 1.25 -2.20 -4.36
CA VAL A 12 0.42 -1.20 -3.70
C VAL A 12 -0.81 -1.80 -3.08
N GLU A 13 -1.12 -1.39 -1.86
CA GLU A 13 -2.37 -1.68 -1.15
C GLU A 13 -3.02 -0.36 -0.73
N ALA A 14 -4.34 -0.26 -0.90
CA ALA A 14 -5.13 0.86 -0.42
C ALA A 14 -6.42 0.31 0.20
N VAL A 15 -6.67 0.68 1.46
CA VAL A 15 -7.72 0.10 2.28
C VAL A 15 -8.58 1.21 2.87
N PRO A 16 -9.88 1.30 2.56
CA PRO A 16 -10.80 2.20 3.25
C PRO A 16 -10.81 1.88 4.74
N ILE A 17 -10.69 2.91 5.57
CA ILE A 17 -10.76 2.79 7.02
C ILE A 17 -11.73 3.86 7.54
N PRO A 18 -12.56 3.54 8.56
CA PRO A 18 -13.56 4.47 9.07
C PRO A 18 -12.95 5.67 9.81
N ASP A 19 -11.77 5.48 10.40
CA ASP A 19 -11.05 6.49 11.16
C ASP A 19 -9.54 6.24 11.08
N ILE A 20 -8.75 7.15 11.64
CA ILE A 20 -7.28 7.10 11.67
C ILE A 20 -6.75 6.73 13.06
N THR A 21 -7.53 6.03 13.89
CA THR A 21 -7.06 5.58 15.22
C THR A 21 -5.95 4.53 15.07
N ALA A 22 -5.18 4.35 16.14
CA ALA A 22 -4.09 3.37 16.14
C ALA A 22 -4.61 1.94 15.97
N GLU A 23 -5.75 1.63 16.60
CA GLU A 23 -6.44 0.35 16.58
C GLU A 23 -6.89 0.00 15.17
N THR A 24 -7.61 0.92 14.52
CA THR A 24 -8.09 0.74 13.16
C THR A 24 -6.93 0.55 12.18
N VAL A 25 -5.87 1.35 12.30
CA VAL A 25 -4.70 1.26 11.42
C VAL A 25 -3.88 0.00 11.65
N ALA A 26 -3.68 -0.42 12.91
CA ALA A 26 -2.99 -1.66 13.24
C ALA A 26 -3.75 -2.88 12.72
N ALA A 27 -5.07 -2.92 12.91
CA ALA A 27 -5.92 -4.01 12.42
C ALA A 27 -5.93 -4.06 10.89
N ALA A 28 -6.07 -2.91 10.22
CA ALA A 28 -6.02 -2.83 8.76
C ALA A 28 -4.67 -3.30 8.23
N PHE A 29 -3.55 -2.81 8.79
CA PHE A 29 -2.20 -3.22 8.41
C PHE A 29 -1.99 -4.72 8.56
N PHE A 30 -2.40 -5.31 9.69
CA PHE A 30 -2.27 -6.74 9.92
C PHE A 30 -3.06 -7.56 8.90
N LYS A 31 -4.36 -7.25 8.73
CA LYS A 31 -5.26 -8.00 7.84
C LYS A 31 -4.85 -7.92 6.37
N THR A 32 -4.36 -6.76 5.93
CA THR A 32 -4.14 -6.49 4.51
C THR A 32 -2.71 -6.72 4.06
N TRP A 33 -1.74 -6.57 4.96
CA TRP A 33 -0.32 -6.78 4.66
C TRP A 33 0.21 -8.04 5.31
N ILE A 34 0.25 -8.07 6.64
CA ILE A 34 0.93 -9.14 7.40
C ILE A 34 0.34 -10.52 7.09
N ALA A 35 -0.99 -10.63 7.04
CA ALA A 35 -1.67 -11.90 6.77
C ALA A 35 -1.48 -12.41 5.34
N ARG A 36 -1.00 -11.56 4.41
CA ARG A 36 -0.84 -11.91 2.98
C ARG A 36 0.61 -12.04 2.55
N PHE A 37 1.48 -11.16 3.03
CA PHE A 37 2.88 -11.06 2.63
C PHE A 37 3.86 -11.40 3.77
N GLY A 38 3.36 -11.56 4.99
CA GLY A 38 4.20 -11.73 6.18
C GLY A 38 4.77 -10.42 6.72
N SER A 39 5.72 -10.55 7.64
CA SER A 39 6.32 -9.41 8.34
C SER A 39 7.46 -8.78 7.54
N PRO A 40 7.38 -7.48 7.18
CA PRO A 40 8.49 -6.79 6.54
C PRO A 40 9.64 -6.55 7.52
N SER A 41 10.88 -6.57 7.03
CA SER A 41 12.06 -6.27 7.86
C SER A 41 12.07 -4.82 8.35
N VAL A 42 11.59 -3.88 7.52
CA VAL A 42 11.55 -2.45 7.81
C VAL A 42 10.24 -1.84 7.35
N ILE A 43 9.61 -1.03 8.21
CA ILE A 43 8.50 -0.15 7.83
C ILE A 43 8.92 1.30 7.97
N THR A 44 8.66 2.09 6.94
CA THR A 44 8.74 3.55 7.02
C THR A 44 7.35 4.14 7.13
N THR A 45 7.09 4.94 8.16
CA THR A 45 5.83 5.69 8.32
C THR A 45 6.10 7.18 8.38
N ASN A 46 5.07 7.97 8.07
CA ASN A 46 5.07 9.37 8.49
C ASN A 46 4.93 9.50 10.02
N GLN A 47 5.01 10.73 10.52
CA GLN A 47 4.89 11.03 11.96
C GLN A 47 3.43 11.13 12.44
N GLY A 48 2.51 10.42 11.77
CA GLY A 48 1.12 10.35 12.20
C GLY A 48 0.99 9.73 13.61
N ARG A 49 0.13 10.30 14.45
CA ARG A 49 -0.08 9.85 15.85
C ARG A 49 -0.44 8.37 15.94
N GLN A 50 -1.20 7.86 14.97
CA GLN A 50 -1.59 6.46 14.87
C GLN A 50 -0.38 5.52 14.79
N PHE A 51 0.66 5.92 14.05
CA PHE A 51 1.88 5.15 13.94
C PHE A 51 2.75 5.34 15.18
N GLU A 52 2.75 6.51 15.81
CA GLU A 52 3.52 6.77 17.04
C GLU A 52 2.91 6.17 18.32
N SER A 53 1.71 5.62 18.23
CA SER A 53 1.00 4.97 19.34
C SER A 53 1.79 3.82 19.95
N ARG A 54 1.56 3.58 21.25
CA ARG A 54 2.12 2.41 21.95
C ARG A 54 1.68 1.09 21.29
N LEU A 55 0.44 1.04 20.81
CA LEU A 55 -0.12 -0.11 20.12
C LEU A 55 0.70 -0.47 18.86
N PHE A 56 0.91 0.49 17.96
CA PHE A 56 1.64 0.22 16.71
C PHE A 56 3.14 -0.05 16.98
N LYS A 57 3.71 0.50 18.06
CA LYS A 57 5.07 0.16 18.53
C LYS A 57 5.15 -1.28 19.03
N ALA A 58 4.22 -1.71 19.88
CA ALA A 58 4.15 -3.07 20.39
C ALA A 58 3.92 -4.09 19.28
N LEU A 59 3.01 -3.79 18.33
CA LEU A 59 2.76 -4.64 17.16
C LEU A 59 4.03 -4.84 16.33
N ALA A 60 4.74 -3.74 16.01
CA ALA A 60 5.97 -3.84 15.24
C ALA A 60 7.06 -4.64 15.96
N GLN A 61 7.19 -4.46 17.28
CA GLN A 61 8.14 -5.25 18.08
C GLN A 61 7.79 -6.74 18.07
N LEU A 62 6.51 -7.08 18.26
CA LEU A 62 6.03 -8.46 18.25
C LEU A 62 6.25 -9.15 16.89
N LEU A 63 6.13 -8.39 15.81
CA LEU A 63 6.35 -8.88 14.44
C LEU A 63 7.83 -8.79 13.99
N GLY A 64 8.74 -8.31 14.84
CA GLY A 64 10.16 -8.16 14.49
C GLY A 64 10.46 -7.07 13.46
N ILE A 65 9.59 -6.07 13.32
CA ILE A 65 9.65 -5.03 12.31
C ILE A 65 10.49 -3.85 12.81
N LYS A 66 11.57 -3.51 12.09
CA LYS A 66 12.30 -2.27 12.34
C LYS A 66 11.50 -1.08 11.82
N ARG A 67 11.28 -0.09 12.69
CA ARG A 67 10.53 1.11 12.33
C ARG A 67 11.47 2.28 12.00
N VAL A 68 11.23 2.90 10.85
CA VAL A 68 11.89 4.13 10.41
C VAL A 68 10.84 5.23 10.28
N ARG A 69 11.16 6.42 10.76
CA ARG A 69 10.29 7.59 10.61
C ARG A 69 10.79 8.40 9.42
N SER A 70 9.90 8.79 8.52
CA SER A 70 10.26 9.81 7.54
C SER A 70 10.54 11.12 8.30
N SER A 71 11.72 11.71 8.12
CA SER A 71 11.94 13.06 8.65
C SER A 71 11.04 14.05 7.89
N PRO A 72 10.61 15.16 8.50
CA PRO A 72 9.81 16.18 7.80
C PRO A 72 10.56 16.76 6.58
N TYR A 73 11.89 16.63 6.57
CA TYR A 73 12.79 17.21 5.57
C TYR A 73 13.39 16.17 4.59
N HIS A 74 12.98 14.90 4.64
CA HIS A 74 13.37 13.87 3.66
C HIS A 74 12.14 13.25 2.99
N PRO A 75 11.45 14.03 2.12
CA PRO A 75 10.29 13.55 1.37
C PRO A 75 10.59 12.30 0.54
N GLN A 76 11.84 12.06 0.14
CA GLN A 76 12.24 10.84 -0.58
C GLN A 76 11.90 9.53 0.16
N SER A 77 11.87 9.54 1.50
CA SER A 77 11.56 8.34 2.29
C SER A 77 10.09 7.89 2.13
N ASN A 78 9.18 8.84 1.92
CA ASN A 78 7.76 8.57 1.62
C ASN A 78 7.38 8.92 0.17
N GLY A 79 8.34 9.37 -0.65
CA GLY A 79 8.06 9.94 -1.96
C GLY A 79 7.34 8.97 -2.88
N MET A 80 7.61 7.67 -2.75
CA MET A 80 6.94 6.64 -3.53
C MET A 80 5.44 6.52 -3.23
N ILE A 81 5.05 6.62 -1.95
CA ILE A 81 3.64 6.55 -1.56
C ILE A 81 2.92 7.86 -1.90
N GLU A 82 3.62 9.00 -1.80
CA GLU A 82 3.10 10.31 -2.20
C GLU A 82 2.91 10.39 -3.72
N GLN A 83 3.86 9.87 -4.51
CA GLN A 83 3.77 9.76 -5.96
C GLN A 83 2.61 8.87 -6.39
N LEU A 84 2.32 7.79 -5.66
CA LEU A 84 1.18 6.91 -5.90
C LEU A 84 -0.17 7.61 -5.71
N HIS A 85 -0.28 8.57 -4.79
CA HIS A 85 -1.56 9.21 -4.50
C HIS A 85 -2.12 9.98 -5.70
N ARG A 86 -1.27 10.53 -6.57
CA ARG A 86 -1.71 11.28 -7.76
C ARG A 86 -2.45 10.40 -8.77
N PRO A 87 -1.87 9.30 -9.32
CA PRO A 87 -2.60 8.42 -10.23
C PRO A 87 -3.77 7.72 -9.54
N LEU A 88 -3.67 7.35 -8.26
CA LEU A 88 -4.79 6.76 -7.52
C LEU A 88 -6.01 7.68 -7.47
N LYS A 89 -5.80 8.96 -7.14
CA LYS A 89 -6.89 9.96 -7.13
C LYS A 89 -7.47 10.19 -8.53
N ALA A 90 -6.64 10.17 -9.58
CA ALA A 90 -7.11 10.33 -10.95
C ALA A 90 -7.99 9.15 -11.38
N ALA A 91 -7.58 7.92 -11.09
CA ALA A 91 -8.36 6.72 -11.38
C ALA A 91 -9.70 6.70 -10.63
N LEU A 92 -9.69 7.08 -9.34
CA LEU A 92 -10.92 7.19 -8.54
C LEU A 92 -11.88 8.24 -9.10
N LYS A 93 -11.37 9.40 -9.56
CA LYS A 93 -12.20 10.43 -10.18
C LYS A 93 -12.84 9.96 -11.49
N ALA A 94 -12.13 9.17 -12.28
CA ALA A 94 -12.63 8.64 -13.55
C ALA A 94 -13.75 7.61 -13.37
N TYR A 95 -13.82 6.95 -12.21
CA TYR A 95 -14.84 5.93 -11.92
C TYR A 95 -16.19 6.53 -11.44
N SER A 96 -16.28 7.86 -11.29
CA SER A 96 -17.51 8.66 -11.08
C SER A 96 -18.67 7.97 -10.33
N THR A 97 -18.41 7.45 -9.13
CA THR A 97 -19.41 6.81 -8.27
C THR A 97 -19.32 7.34 -6.83
N ASP A 98 -20.46 7.40 -6.14
CA ASP A 98 -20.53 7.81 -4.72
C ASP A 98 -19.80 6.81 -3.79
N HIS A 99 -19.63 5.57 -4.25
CA HIS A 99 -18.95 4.48 -3.54
C HIS A 99 -17.56 4.18 -4.11
N TRP A 100 -16.65 5.15 -4.00
CA TRP A 100 -15.27 5.06 -4.49
C TRP A 100 -14.50 3.83 -3.97
N SER A 101 -14.88 3.28 -2.81
CA SER A 101 -14.26 2.09 -2.22
C SER A 101 -14.43 0.85 -3.08
N ASP A 102 -15.54 0.75 -3.81
CA ASP A 102 -15.89 -0.45 -4.58
C ASP A 102 -15.06 -0.53 -5.87
N ALA A 103 -14.55 0.62 -6.33
CA ALA A 103 -13.65 0.73 -7.46
C ALA A 103 -12.19 0.33 -7.11
N LEU A 104 -11.81 0.37 -5.82
CA LEU A 104 -10.42 0.14 -5.42
C LEU A 104 -9.84 -1.20 -5.87
N PRO A 105 -10.54 -2.35 -5.75
CA PRO A 105 -9.98 -3.62 -6.20
C PRO A 105 -9.61 -3.62 -7.68
N ALA A 106 -10.46 -3.04 -8.54
CA ALA A 106 -10.22 -2.94 -9.97
C ALA A 106 -9.07 -1.97 -10.30
N ILE A 107 -9.03 -0.80 -9.65
CA ILE A 107 -7.94 0.18 -9.84
C ILE A 107 -6.60 -0.40 -9.39
N LEU A 108 -6.56 -1.05 -8.22
CA LEU A 108 -5.35 -1.68 -7.69
C LEU A 108 -4.88 -2.84 -8.57
N LEU A 109 -5.80 -3.65 -9.12
CA LEU A 109 -5.47 -4.68 -10.11
C LEU A 109 -4.74 -4.06 -11.30
N GLY A 110 -5.27 -2.99 -11.87
CA GLY A 110 -4.62 -2.25 -12.97
C GLY A 110 -3.22 -1.76 -12.59
N PHE A 111 -3.06 -1.15 -11.42
CA PHE A 111 -1.74 -0.67 -10.96
C PHE A 111 -0.73 -1.80 -10.73
N ARG A 112 -1.19 -2.97 -10.29
CA ARG A 112 -0.31 -4.13 -10.02
C ARG A 112 0.11 -4.83 -11.30
N ALA A 113 -0.79 -4.95 -12.27
CA ALA A 113 -0.54 -5.60 -13.56
C ALA A 113 0.16 -4.68 -14.58
N ALA A 114 0.04 -3.36 -14.45
CA ALA A 114 0.71 -2.43 -15.35
C ALA A 114 2.24 -2.60 -15.32
N TYR A 115 2.83 -2.69 -16.51
CA TYR A 115 4.27 -2.70 -16.74
C TYR A 115 4.90 -1.40 -16.25
N LYS A 116 6.03 -1.52 -15.57
CA LYS A 116 6.78 -0.38 -15.04
C LYS A 116 8.17 -0.39 -15.66
N GLU A 117 8.48 0.65 -16.42
CA GLU A 117 9.74 0.76 -17.14
C GLU A 117 10.95 0.85 -16.18
N ASP A 118 10.80 1.46 -15.01
CA ASP A 118 11.87 1.51 -14.00
C ASP A 118 12.18 0.14 -13.39
N LEU A 119 11.22 -0.78 -13.37
CA LEU A 119 11.39 -2.15 -12.88
C LEU A 119 11.68 -3.15 -13.99
N GLN A 120 11.47 -2.77 -15.25
CA GLN A 120 11.39 -3.70 -16.39
C GLN A 120 10.44 -4.89 -16.15
N SER A 121 9.39 -4.68 -15.35
CA SER A 121 8.46 -5.72 -14.90
C SER A 121 7.16 -5.10 -14.39
N SER A 122 6.08 -5.89 -14.28
CA SER A 122 4.92 -5.52 -13.48
C SER A 122 5.16 -5.81 -11.99
N SER A 123 4.40 -5.16 -11.10
CA SER A 123 4.48 -5.44 -9.66
C SER A 123 3.95 -6.83 -9.34
N ALA A 124 2.93 -7.27 -10.07
CA ALA A 124 2.36 -8.60 -9.88
C ALA A 124 3.32 -9.72 -10.29
N GLU A 125 4.04 -9.53 -11.39
CA GLU A 125 5.07 -10.47 -11.82
C GLU A 125 6.21 -10.59 -10.81
N LEU A 126 6.66 -9.48 -10.21
CA LEU A 126 7.68 -9.53 -9.15
C LEU A 126 7.19 -10.22 -7.86
N VAL A 127 5.90 -10.10 -7.54
CA VAL A 127 5.33 -10.70 -6.32
C VAL A 127 4.97 -12.17 -6.50
N TYR A 128 4.38 -12.53 -7.65
CA TYR A 128 3.85 -13.88 -7.89
C TYR A 128 4.73 -14.73 -8.80
N GLY A 129 5.77 -14.16 -9.43
CA GLY A 129 6.60 -14.84 -10.42
C GLY A 129 5.92 -15.03 -11.79
N THR A 130 4.74 -14.44 -11.99
CA THR A 130 3.97 -14.50 -13.24
C THR A 130 3.08 -13.27 -13.38
N THR A 131 2.73 -12.93 -14.61
CA THR A 131 1.71 -11.91 -14.90
C THR A 131 0.34 -12.36 -14.39
N LEU A 132 -0.51 -11.38 -14.04
CA LEU A 132 -1.91 -11.63 -13.71
C LEU A 132 -2.73 -11.59 -14.99
N ARG A 133 -3.57 -12.59 -15.18
CA ARG A 133 -4.58 -12.56 -16.24
C ARG A 133 -5.63 -11.50 -15.91
N LEU A 134 -5.82 -10.55 -16.82
CA LEU A 134 -6.78 -9.47 -16.65
C LEU A 134 -8.17 -9.86 -17.16
N PRO A 135 -9.26 -9.32 -16.56
CA PRO A 135 -10.60 -9.47 -17.12
C PRO A 135 -10.64 -8.98 -18.58
N GLY A 136 -11.03 -9.86 -19.50
CA GLY A 136 -11.09 -9.54 -20.93
C GLY A 136 -9.84 -9.95 -21.74
N GLU A 137 -8.80 -10.50 -21.11
CA GLU A 137 -7.72 -11.17 -21.85
C GLU A 137 -8.22 -12.51 -22.40
N PHE A 138 -8.48 -12.51 -23.70
CA PHE A 138 -8.74 -13.71 -24.49
C PHE A 138 -7.42 -14.40 -24.85
N PHE A 139 -7.49 -15.72 -24.96
CA PHE A 139 -6.37 -16.67 -25.01
C PHE A 139 -5.33 -16.38 -26.09
#